data_AF-A0A7C7YEU2-F1
#
_entry.id   AF-A0A7C7YEU2-F1
#
_cell.length_a   1.000
_cell.length_b   1.000
_cell.length_c   1.000
_cell.angle_alpha   90.00
_cell.angle_beta   90.00
_cell.angle_gamma   90.00
#
_symmetry.space_group_name_H-M   'P 1'
#
loop_
_entity.id
_entity.type
_entity.pdbx_description
1 polymer ?
#
loop_
_entity_poly.entity_id
_entity_poly.type
_entity_poly.pdbx_seq_one_letter_code
_entity_poly.pdbx_strand_id
1 'polypeptide(L)'
;MMDSPGSSILSRLGTVRVGTLSRPKLEAVALALEAYAEAVEVCGHAVESGVSEQPVGFAEIVRGARTRAQRAYAAGSCELGVGIEDGLVVLSELGGEVLNVGAAVVTDGDREALGFTSLFAYPPACVQPALEDRAPIGEVFDALWRAEKGEPAPEPSGRSLGNIGMLSLGVLPRSEYGRHAVVCALVRFLHPEMYPSPLFGEENCTAETIDKALSRG
;
A
#
# COMPACT_ATOMS: atom_id res chain seq x y z
N MET A 1 12.41 -15.92 21.51
CA MET A 1 12.82 -14.53 21.75
C MET A 1 13.77 -14.20 20.61
N MET A 2 13.29 -13.53 19.56
CA MET A 2 14.19 -13.01 18.54
C MET A 2 14.97 -11.86 19.20
N ASP A 3 16.27 -11.76 18.94
CA ASP A 3 17.10 -10.69 19.46
C ASP A 3 16.45 -9.33 19.16
N SER A 4 16.55 -8.40 20.11
CA SER A 4 16.23 -6.98 19.88
C SER A 4 16.94 -6.54 18.60
N PRO A 5 16.30 -5.75 17.70
CA PRO A 5 16.88 -5.31 16.43
C PRO A 5 18.01 -4.29 16.67
N GLY A 6 19.05 -4.71 17.38
CA GLY A 6 20.24 -3.95 17.71
C GLY A 6 21.16 -3.86 16.51
N SER A 7 20.74 -3.06 15.52
CA SER A 7 21.53 -2.45 14.45
C SER A 7 20.66 -2.04 13.25
N SER A 8 19.35 -2.35 13.23
CA SER A 8 18.53 -1.99 12.07
C SER A 8 18.37 -0.46 11.99
N ILE A 9 18.32 0.09 10.77
CA ILE A 9 18.07 1.52 10.54
C ILE A 9 16.79 2.00 11.24
N LEU A 10 15.85 1.08 11.49
CA LEU A 10 14.58 1.37 12.13
C LEU A 10 14.73 1.77 13.61
N SER A 11 15.79 1.32 14.31
CA SER A 11 16.00 1.68 15.73
C SER A 11 16.44 3.13 15.93
N ARG A 12 16.70 3.88 14.85
CA ARG A 12 17.10 5.29 14.86
C ARG A 12 16.06 6.20 14.19
N LEU A 13 14.88 5.68 13.85
CA LEU A 13 13.83 6.49 13.24
C LEU A 13 13.35 7.55 14.23
N GLY A 14 13.44 8.81 13.83
CA GLY A 14 12.83 9.92 14.56
C GLY A 14 11.56 10.40 13.86
N THR A 15 11.63 10.62 12.55
CA THR A 15 10.57 11.18 11.72
C THR A 15 10.38 10.37 10.43
N VAL A 16 9.14 9.94 10.20
CA VAL A 16 8.72 9.30 8.95
C VAL A 16 7.63 10.14 8.29
N ARG A 17 7.85 10.51 7.03
CA ARG A 17 6.89 11.29 6.24
C ARG A 17 6.06 10.39 5.35
N VAL A 18 4.75 10.55 5.37
CA VAL A 18 3.82 9.74 4.57
C VAL A 18 3.13 10.62 3.54
N GLY A 19 3.13 10.23 2.27
CA GLY A 19 2.57 10.99 1.15
C GLY A 19 1.03 10.97 1.08
N THR A 20 0.36 11.19 2.20
CA THR A 20 -1.09 11.32 2.32
C THR A 20 -1.49 12.03 3.62
N LEU A 21 -2.71 12.57 3.65
CA LEU A 21 -3.39 13.00 4.89
C LEU A 21 -4.48 12.02 5.33
N SER A 22 -4.60 10.87 4.65
CA SER A 22 -5.57 9.83 5.00
C SER A 22 -5.23 9.21 6.35
N ARG A 23 -6.10 9.41 7.34
CA ARG A 23 -5.93 8.87 8.70
C ARG A 23 -5.67 7.36 8.72
N PRO A 24 -6.45 6.48 8.04
CA PRO A 24 -6.16 5.04 8.03
C PRO A 24 -4.77 4.68 7.46
N LYS A 25 -4.28 5.44 6.48
CA LYS A 25 -2.94 5.22 5.89
C LYS A 25 -1.82 5.69 6.82
N LEU A 26 -2.03 6.78 7.56
CA LEU A 26 -1.09 7.23 8.60
C LEU A 26 -1.04 6.22 9.75
N GLU A 27 -2.20 5.74 10.20
CA GLU A 27 -2.30 4.69 11.22
C GLU A 27 -1.63 3.39 10.77
N ALA A 28 -1.80 2.98 9.50
CA ALA A 28 -1.12 1.81 8.95
C ALA A 28 0.41 1.90 9.06
N VAL A 29 0.99 3.07 8.79
CA VAL A 29 2.45 3.30 8.91
C VAL A 29 2.87 3.31 10.38
N ALA A 30 2.14 3.98 11.25
CA ALA A 30 2.42 4.01 12.69
C ALA A 30 2.42 2.59 13.28
N LEU A 31 1.36 1.82 13.06
CA LEU A 31 1.23 0.44 13.54
C LEU A 31 2.34 -0.48 13.01
N ALA A 32 2.83 -0.23 11.78
CA ALA A 32 3.93 -1.01 11.23
C ALA A 32 5.25 -0.72 11.95
N LEU A 33 5.49 0.54 12.33
CA LEU A 33 6.73 1.00 12.95
C LEU A 33 6.80 0.75 14.46
N GLU A 34 5.67 0.68 15.15
CA GLU A 34 5.58 0.36 16.60
C GLU A 34 6.33 -0.92 16.98
N ALA A 35 6.43 -1.89 16.07
CA ALA A 35 7.15 -3.14 16.32
C ALA A 35 8.69 -3.00 16.29
N TYR A 36 9.21 -1.87 15.77
CA TYR A 36 10.63 -1.71 15.45
C TYR A 36 11.29 -0.50 16.11
N ALA A 37 10.51 0.47 16.59
CA ALA A 37 11.01 1.70 17.17
C ALA A 37 10.12 2.19 18.32
N GLU A 38 10.75 2.62 19.42
CA GLU A 38 10.04 3.06 20.64
C GLU A 38 9.30 4.40 20.46
N ALA A 39 9.83 5.30 19.63
CA ALA A 39 9.23 6.60 19.37
C ALA A 39 9.53 7.06 17.94
N VAL A 40 8.51 7.08 17.08
CA VAL A 40 8.60 7.59 15.71
C VAL A 40 7.47 8.59 15.48
N GLU A 41 7.83 9.78 15.01
CA GLU A 41 6.87 10.78 14.56
C GLU A 41 6.43 10.47 13.12
N VAL A 42 5.15 10.11 12.94
CA VAL A 42 4.57 9.85 11.61
C VAL A 42 3.83 11.10 11.13
N CYS A 43 4.40 11.77 10.12
CA CYS A 43 3.92 13.04 9.60
C CYS A 43 3.27 12.87 8.22
N GLY A 44 1.98 13.20 8.11
CA GLY A 44 1.27 13.21 6.83
C GLY A 44 1.60 14.43 5.98
N HIS A 45 1.80 14.20 4.68
CA HIS A 45 2.05 15.23 3.67
C HIS A 45 1.06 15.11 2.52
N ALA A 46 0.35 16.20 2.25
CA ALA A 46 -0.50 16.30 1.08
C ALA A 46 0.36 16.35 -0.19
N VAL A 47 0.34 15.25 -0.95
CA VAL A 47 1.00 15.14 -2.25
C VAL A 47 0.07 14.44 -3.22
N GLU A 48 0.13 14.84 -4.48
CA GLU A 48 -0.57 14.14 -5.56
C GLU A 48 0.15 12.82 -5.87
N SER A 49 -0.60 11.77 -6.22
CA SER A 49 -0.04 10.48 -6.64
C SER A 49 0.50 10.48 -8.07
N GLY A 50 0.07 11.44 -8.90
CA GLY A 50 0.41 11.47 -10.34
C GLY A 50 -0.26 10.36 -11.16
N VAL A 51 -1.28 9.70 -10.62
CA VAL A 51 -2.08 8.66 -11.28
C VAL A 51 -3.57 8.93 -11.08
N SER A 52 -4.43 8.13 -11.72
CA SER A 52 -5.88 8.18 -11.54
C SER A 52 -6.31 8.05 -10.08
N GLU A 53 -7.44 8.67 -9.71
CA GLU A 53 -8.03 8.49 -8.38
C GLU A 53 -8.44 7.04 -8.11
N GLN A 54 -8.82 6.31 -9.16
CA GLN A 54 -8.95 4.86 -9.16
C GLN A 54 -7.84 4.23 -10.02
N PRO A 55 -6.69 3.85 -9.44
CA PRO A 55 -5.66 3.09 -10.15
C PRO A 55 -6.15 1.70 -10.56
N VAL A 56 -5.74 1.23 -11.74
CA VAL A 56 -5.98 -0.15 -12.20
C VAL A 56 -4.69 -0.74 -12.75
N GLY A 57 -4.35 -1.93 -12.29
CA GLY A 57 -3.13 -2.64 -12.63
C GLY A 57 -1.96 -2.30 -11.71
N PHE A 58 -1.10 -3.29 -11.48
CA PHE A 58 0.04 -3.17 -10.57
C PHE A 58 0.97 -2.00 -10.92
N ALA A 59 1.25 -1.78 -12.21
CA ALA A 59 2.16 -0.73 -12.64
C ALA A 59 1.70 0.68 -12.22
N GLU A 60 0.40 0.96 -12.36
CA GLU A 60 -0.15 2.26 -11.97
C GLU A 60 -0.20 2.42 -10.44
N ILE A 61 -0.63 1.37 -9.73
CA ILE A 61 -0.71 1.35 -8.26
C ILE A 61 0.68 1.59 -7.66
N VAL A 62 1.70 0.86 -8.13
CA VAL A 62 3.09 1.00 -7.66
C VAL A 62 3.64 2.39 -7.99
N ARG A 63 3.35 2.92 -9.19
CA ARG A 63 3.77 4.28 -9.57
C ARG A 63 3.16 5.34 -8.65
N GLY A 64 1.88 5.21 -8.30
CA GLY A 64 1.21 6.11 -7.36
C GLY A 64 1.86 6.05 -5.97
N ALA A 65 2.06 4.85 -5.44
CA ALA A 65 2.72 4.64 -4.15
C ALA A 65 4.16 5.19 -4.13
N ARG A 66 4.95 4.92 -5.17
CA ARG A 66 6.32 5.42 -5.31
C ARG A 66 6.38 6.94 -5.37
N THR A 67 5.52 7.56 -6.19
CA THR A 67 5.43 9.01 -6.31
C THR A 67 5.11 9.67 -4.96
N ARG A 68 4.16 9.09 -4.21
CA ARG A 68 3.83 9.56 -2.86
C ARG A 68 5.01 9.46 -1.90
N ALA A 69 5.72 8.34 -1.90
CA ALA A 69 6.88 8.11 -1.03
C ALA A 69 8.00 9.13 -1.29
N GLN A 70 8.38 9.28 -2.57
CA GLN A 70 9.44 10.20 -2.98
C GLN A 70 9.10 11.65 -2.68
N ARG A 71 7.86 12.09 -2.97
CA ARG A 71 7.43 13.47 -2.69
C ARG A 71 7.34 13.75 -1.20
N ALA A 72 6.92 12.78 -0.39
CA ALA A 72 6.91 12.91 1.06
C ALA A 72 8.32 13.03 1.65
N TYR A 73 9.26 12.21 1.16
CA TYR A 73 10.67 12.29 1.55
C TYR A 73 11.29 13.65 1.18
N ALA A 74 11.03 14.13 -0.05
CA ALA A 74 11.55 15.41 -0.52
C ALA A 74 10.93 16.65 0.17
N ALA A 75 9.80 16.49 0.88
CA ALA A 75 9.10 17.61 1.51
C ALA A 75 9.79 18.15 2.78
N GLY A 76 10.79 17.45 3.31
CA GLY A 76 11.60 17.94 4.43
C GLY A 76 12.41 16.83 5.10
N SER A 77 13.20 17.21 6.11
CA SER A 77 14.02 16.26 6.87
C SER A 77 13.16 15.13 7.45
N CYS A 78 13.56 13.90 7.18
CA CYS A 78 13.02 12.65 7.73
C CYS A 78 14.00 11.51 7.43
N GLU A 79 13.88 10.39 8.14
CA GLU A 79 14.68 9.20 7.85
C GLU A 79 14.04 8.34 6.76
N LEU A 80 12.70 8.34 6.67
CA LEU A 80 11.96 7.59 5.65
C LEU A 80 10.79 8.40 5.07
N GLY A 81 10.59 8.23 3.77
CA GLY A 81 9.35 8.57 3.05
C GLY A 81 8.54 7.32 2.77
N VAL A 82 7.22 7.39 2.97
CA VAL A 82 6.29 6.28 2.74
C VAL A 82 5.13 6.73 1.86
N GLY A 83 4.77 5.91 0.88
CA GLY A 83 3.61 6.12 0.03
C GLY A 83 2.76 4.87 -0.03
N ILE A 84 1.44 5.01 0.14
CA ILE A 84 0.48 3.91 0.05
C ILE A 84 -0.58 4.26 -0.99
N GLU A 85 -0.79 3.37 -1.96
CA GLU A 85 -1.81 3.50 -3.00
C GLU A 85 -2.63 2.22 -3.11
N ASP A 86 -3.96 2.36 -3.08
CA ASP A 86 -4.88 1.25 -3.29
C ASP A 86 -5.38 1.29 -4.72
N GLY A 87 -5.68 0.13 -5.31
CA GLY A 87 -6.29 0.05 -6.63
C GLY A 87 -6.83 -1.33 -6.94
N LEU A 88 -7.30 -1.50 -8.18
CA LEU A 88 -7.85 -2.76 -8.66
C LEU A 88 -6.86 -3.47 -9.58
N VAL A 89 -6.82 -4.80 -9.53
CA VAL A 89 -6.09 -5.63 -10.49
C VAL A 89 -7.02 -6.68 -11.06
N VAL A 90 -6.86 -6.97 -12.35
CA VAL A 90 -7.64 -7.99 -13.06
C VAL A 90 -6.76 -9.23 -13.18
N LEU A 91 -7.23 -10.36 -12.65
CA LEU A 91 -6.57 -11.66 -12.75
C LEU A 91 -7.16 -12.43 -13.94
N SER A 92 -6.61 -12.16 -15.13
CA SER A 92 -7.08 -12.73 -16.40
C SER A 92 -7.14 -14.26 -16.43
N GLU A 93 -6.17 -14.90 -15.78
CA GLU A 93 -6.00 -16.35 -15.69
C GLU A 93 -7.05 -17.00 -14.79
N LEU A 94 -7.71 -16.20 -13.94
CA LEU A 94 -8.78 -16.64 -13.02
C LEU A 94 -10.16 -16.17 -13.51
N GLY A 95 -10.38 -16.16 -14.82
CA GLY A 95 -11.66 -15.76 -15.41
C GLY A 95 -11.92 -14.25 -15.37
N GLY A 96 -10.87 -13.43 -15.19
CA GLY A 96 -10.99 -11.97 -15.12
C GLY A 96 -11.46 -11.44 -13.77
N GLU A 97 -11.25 -12.20 -12.69
CA GLU A 97 -11.57 -11.77 -11.32
C GLU A 97 -10.88 -10.44 -11.01
N VAL A 98 -11.62 -9.50 -10.42
CA VAL A 98 -11.13 -8.16 -10.12
C VAL A 98 -10.99 -8.00 -8.63
N LEU A 99 -9.75 -7.77 -8.19
CA LEU A 99 -9.41 -7.71 -6.78
C LEU A 99 -8.81 -6.36 -6.43
N ASN A 100 -9.08 -5.91 -5.21
CA ASN A 100 -8.37 -4.80 -4.60
C ASN A 100 -6.98 -5.25 -4.15
N VAL A 101 -5.99 -4.39 -4.33
CA VAL A 101 -4.67 -4.50 -3.70
C VAL A 101 -4.15 -3.12 -3.31
N GLY A 102 -3.45 -3.04 -2.18
CA GLY A 102 -2.72 -1.86 -1.74
C GLY A 102 -1.21 -2.08 -1.89
N ALA A 103 -0.51 -1.12 -2.47
CA ALA A 103 0.94 -1.08 -2.51
C ALA A 103 1.48 -0.06 -1.51
N ALA A 104 2.55 -0.42 -0.80
CA ALA A 104 3.34 0.50 -0.01
C ALA A 104 4.76 0.59 -0.59
N VAL A 105 5.25 1.80 -0.81
CA VAL A 105 6.66 2.06 -1.11
C VAL A 105 7.29 2.83 0.05
N VAL A 106 8.47 2.37 0.48
CA VAL A 106 9.29 3.00 1.52
C VAL A 106 10.63 3.40 0.91
N THR A 107 11.11 4.60 1.22
CA THR A 107 12.41 5.11 0.75
C THR A 107 13.15 5.88 1.83
N ASP A 108 14.49 5.77 1.85
CA ASP A 108 15.40 6.60 2.65
C ASP A 108 16.14 7.65 1.80
N GLY A 109 15.72 7.83 0.53
CA GLY A 109 16.38 8.69 -0.46
C GLY A 109 17.37 7.95 -1.38
N ASP A 110 17.98 6.87 -0.89
CA ASP A 110 18.95 6.07 -1.65
C ASP A 110 18.34 4.73 -2.10
N ARG A 111 17.54 4.12 -1.21
CA ARG A 111 16.87 2.82 -1.39
C ARG A 111 15.38 3.03 -1.55
N GLU A 112 14.76 2.11 -2.26
CA GLU A 112 13.31 1.97 -2.32
C GLU A 112 12.94 0.50 -2.14
N ALA A 113 11.87 0.25 -1.41
CA ALA A 113 11.30 -1.07 -1.21
C ALA A 113 9.78 -1.04 -1.42
N LEU A 114 9.24 -2.16 -1.86
CA LEU A 114 7.83 -2.34 -2.19
C LEU A 114 7.27 -3.51 -1.40
N GLY A 115 6.09 -3.30 -0.84
CA GLY A 115 5.25 -4.34 -0.27
C GLY A 115 3.82 -4.20 -0.75
N PHE A 116 3.08 -5.29 -0.69
CA PHE A 116 1.66 -5.32 -1.01
C PHE A 116 0.86 -5.87 0.15
N THR A 117 -0.39 -5.46 0.21
CA THR A 117 -1.41 -6.12 1.00
C THR A 117 -1.83 -7.44 0.34
N SER A 118 -2.62 -8.25 1.04
CA SER A 118 -3.35 -9.36 0.39
C SER A 118 -4.40 -8.84 -0.58
N LEU A 119 -4.81 -9.66 -1.54
CA LEU A 119 -5.91 -9.29 -2.46
C LEU A 119 -7.27 -9.64 -1.85
N PHE A 120 -8.31 -8.85 -2.15
CA PHE A 120 -9.69 -9.17 -1.79
C PHE A 120 -10.69 -8.73 -2.86
N ALA A 121 -11.84 -9.43 -2.94
CA ALA A 121 -12.87 -9.16 -3.93
C ALA A 121 -13.88 -8.11 -3.45
N TYR A 122 -14.37 -7.31 -4.40
CA TYR A 122 -15.53 -6.45 -4.22
C TYR A 122 -16.80 -7.14 -4.73
N PRO A 123 -18.00 -6.72 -4.27
CA PRO A 123 -19.24 -7.08 -4.95
C PRO A 123 -19.16 -6.70 -6.45
N PRO A 124 -19.58 -7.57 -7.39
CA PRO A 124 -19.44 -7.31 -8.83
C PRO A 124 -20.06 -5.98 -9.29
N ALA A 125 -21.16 -5.56 -8.66
CA ALA A 125 -21.83 -4.30 -8.96
C ALA A 125 -20.97 -3.05 -8.68
N CYS A 126 -19.93 -3.14 -7.84
CA CYS A 126 -19.00 -2.04 -7.60
C CYS A 126 -17.87 -1.97 -8.63
N VAL A 127 -17.51 -3.11 -9.20
CA VAL A 127 -16.28 -3.28 -9.96
C VAL A 127 -16.38 -2.64 -11.34
N GLN A 128 -17.52 -2.84 -12.01
CA GLN A 128 -17.69 -2.40 -13.40
C GLN A 128 -17.47 -0.88 -13.57
N PRO A 129 -18.13 0.01 -12.81
CA PRO A 129 -17.89 1.46 -12.94
C PRO A 129 -16.46 1.87 -12.58
N ALA A 130 -15.84 1.17 -11.64
CA ALA A 130 -14.46 1.47 -11.22
C ALA A 130 -13.42 1.06 -12.27
N LEU A 131 -13.70 0.04 -13.07
CA LEU A 131 -12.84 -0.39 -14.17
C LEU A 131 -13.07 0.40 -15.45
N GLU A 132 -14.33 0.56 -15.87
CA GLU A 132 -14.70 1.16 -17.16
C GLU A 132 -14.60 2.69 -17.10
N ASP A 133 -15.22 3.30 -16.08
CA ASP A 133 -15.32 4.76 -15.94
C ASP A 133 -14.27 5.34 -14.99
N ARG A 134 -13.44 4.49 -14.39
CA ARG A 134 -12.43 4.88 -13.38
C ARG A 134 -13.06 5.59 -12.18
N ALA A 135 -14.32 5.27 -11.89
CA ALA A 135 -15.02 5.81 -10.74
C ALA A 135 -14.31 5.39 -9.44
N PRO A 136 -14.19 6.27 -8.42
CA PRO A 136 -13.58 5.90 -7.14
C PRO A 136 -14.34 4.74 -6.47
N ILE A 137 -13.69 3.58 -6.32
CA ILE A 137 -14.34 2.35 -5.82
C ILE A 137 -14.95 2.53 -4.42
N GLY A 138 -14.38 3.43 -3.61
CA GLY A 138 -14.91 3.81 -2.31
C GLY A 138 -16.33 4.38 -2.38
N GLU A 139 -16.56 5.30 -3.32
CA GLU A 139 -17.86 5.95 -3.50
C GLU A 139 -18.90 5.00 -4.10
N VAL A 140 -18.48 4.21 -5.10
CA VAL A 140 -19.35 3.20 -5.71
C VAL A 140 -19.78 2.16 -4.66
N PHE A 141 -18.83 1.71 -3.83
CA PHE A 141 -19.11 0.77 -2.74
C PHE A 141 -20.03 1.36 -1.68
N ASP A 142 -19.81 2.61 -1.24
CA ASP A 142 -20.67 3.27 -0.26
C ASP A 142 -22.11 3.41 -0.77
N ALA A 143 -22.29 3.70 -2.07
CA ALA A 143 -23.60 3.75 -2.71
C ALA A 143 -24.29 2.37 -2.72
N LEU A 144 -23.57 1.32 -3.14
CA LEU A 144 -24.11 -0.05 -3.12
C LEU A 144 -24.46 -0.50 -1.70
N TRP A 145 -23.57 -0.26 -0.73
CA TRP A 145 -23.79 -0.68 0.65
C TRP A 145 -25.06 -0.05 1.23
N ARG A 146 -25.29 1.23 0.97
CA ARG A 146 -26.53 1.92 1.37
C ARG A 146 -27.77 1.29 0.73
N ALA A 147 -27.71 0.97 -0.56
CA ALA A 147 -28.82 0.35 -1.28
C ALA A 147 -29.17 -1.04 -0.72
N GLU A 148 -28.16 -1.83 -0.36
CA GLU A 148 -28.34 -3.21 0.12
C GLU A 148 -28.66 -3.31 1.63
N LYS A 149 -28.16 -2.38 2.44
CA LYS A 149 -28.25 -2.45 3.92
C LYS A 149 -29.15 -1.39 4.54
N GLY A 150 -29.61 -0.39 3.79
CA GLY A 150 -30.55 0.64 4.25
C GLY A 150 -29.98 1.68 5.22
N GLU A 151 -28.84 1.42 5.86
CA GLU A 151 -28.18 2.34 6.79
C GLU A 151 -26.91 2.94 6.15
N PRO A 152 -26.73 4.28 6.19
CA PRO A 152 -25.45 4.86 5.85
C PRO A 152 -24.41 4.45 6.89
N ALA A 153 -23.25 3.98 6.43
CA ALA A 153 -22.10 3.80 7.31
C ALA A 153 -21.85 5.10 8.09
N PRO A 154 -21.54 5.03 9.41
CA PRO A 154 -21.41 6.22 10.27
C PRO A 154 -20.37 7.22 9.76
N GLU A 155 -19.41 6.77 8.96
CA GLU A 155 -18.51 7.60 8.15
C GLU A 155 -18.28 6.95 6.78
N PRO A 156 -17.93 7.73 5.73
CA PRO A 156 -17.51 7.16 4.45
C PRO A 156 -16.44 6.09 4.64
N SER A 157 -16.58 4.95 3.97
CA SER A 157 -15.68 3.79 4.17
C SER A 157 -14.22 4.17 3.93
N GLY A 158 -13.97 5.08 2.98
CA GLY A 158 -12.65 5.60 2.69
C GLY A 158 -11.92 6.31 3.85
N ARG A 159 -12.63 6.69 4.92
CA ARG A 159 -12.08 7.43 6.09
C ARG A 159 -12.17 6.67 7.42
N SER A 160 -12.82 5.52 7.44
CA SER A 160 -13.11 4.75 8.65
C SER A 160 -12.53 3.31 8.58
N LEU A 161 -13.33 2.28 8.83
CA LEU A 161 -12.92 0.87 8.76
C LEU A 161 -12.39 0.45 7.38
N GLY A 162 -12.71 1.21 6.32
CA GLY A 162 -12.49 0.81 4.93
C GLY A 162 -13.53 -0.17 4.43
N ASN A 163 -13.65 -0.27 3.11
CA ASN A 163 -14.54 -1.24 2.47
C ASN A 163 -14.17 -2.67 2.89
N ILE A 164 -12.87 -2.98 3.00
CA ILE A 164 -12.38 -4.28 3.52
C ILE A 164 -12.81 -4.52 4.96
N GLY A 165 -12.78 -3.50 5.80
CA GLY A 165 -13.27 -3.59 7.17
C GLY A 165 -14.76 -3.90 7.22
N MET A 166 -15.56 -3.24 6.39
CA MET A 166 -17.00 -3.49 6.28
C MET A 166 -17.30 -4.90 5.77
N LEU A 167 -16.61 -5.34 4.70
CA LEU A 167 -16.78 -6.66 4.09
C LEU A 167 -16.30 -7.81 4.99
N SER A 168 -15.30 -7.56 5.82
CA SER A 168 -14.75 -8.52 6.78
C SER A 168 -15.40 -8.46 8.17
N LEU A 169 -16.49 -7.70 8.34
CA LEU A 169 -17.18 -7.53 9.62
C LEU A 169 -16.25 -7.04 10.75
N GLY A 170 -15.31 -6.17 10.39
CA GLY A 170 -14.34 -5.57 11.32
C GLY A 170 -13.13 -6.43 11.65
N VAL A 171 -13.03 -7.65 11.10
CA VAL A 171 -11.87 -8.53 11.33
C VAL A 171 -10.59 -7.96 10.70
N LEU A 172 -10.70 -7.27 9.56
CA LEU A 172 -9.56 -6.65 8.88
C LEU A 172 -9.83 -5.17 8.56
N PRO A 173 -9.58 -4.26 9.52
CA PRO A 173 -9.66 -2.82 9.29
C PRO A 173 -8.65 -2.34 8.26
N ARG A 174 -8.94 -1.22 7.59
CA ARG A 174 -8.06 -0.64 6.55
C ARG A 174 -6.65 -0.30 7.03
N SER A 175 -6.52 0.21 8.25
CA SER A 175 -5.21 0.53 8.83
C SER A 175 -4.37 -0.74 9.01
N GLU A 176 -4.97 -1.82 9.53
CA GLU A 176 -4.31 -3.12 9.66
C GLU A 176 -4.01 -3.76 8.30
N TYR A 177 -4.93 -3.67 7.35
CA TYR A 177 -4.71 -4.11 5.97
C TYR A 177 -3.51 -3.39 5.34
N GLY A 178 -3.44 -2.06 5.45
CA GLY A 178 -2.32 -1.26 4.96
C GLY A 178 -1.01 -1.56 5.70
N ARG A 179 -1.07 -1.86 7.00
CA ARG A 179 0.08 -2.24 7.82
C ARG A 179 0.83 -3.41 7.20
N HIS A 180 0.12 -4.40 6.67
CA HIS A 180 0.74 -5.55 5.98
C HIS A 180 1.65 -5.11 4.82
N ALA A 181 1.19 -4.20 3.96
CA ALA A 181 2.00 -3.70 2.86
C ALA A 181 3.26 -2.97 3.36
N VAL A 182 3.12 -2.15 4.40
CA VAL A 182 4.25 -1.40 4.98
C VAL A 182 5.27 -2.36 5.59
N VAL A 183 4.83 -3.35 6.38
CA VAL A 183 5.72 -4.38 6.95
C VAL A 183 6.44 -5.15 5.84
N CYS A 184 5.74 -5.55 4.78
CA CYS A 184 6.36 -6.23 3.64
C CYS A 184 7.42 -5.34 2.95
N ALA A 185 7.17 -4.04 2.81
CA ALA A 185 8.15 -3.10 2.25
C ALA A 185 9.38 -2.96 3.16
N LEU A 186 9.19 -2.95 4.48
CA LEU A 186 10.28 -2.80 5.46
C LEU A 186 11.26 -3.97 5.49
N VAL A 187 10.91 -5.15 4.97
CA VAL A 187 11.81 -6.33 4.96
C VAL A 187 13.18 -6.02 4.35
N ARG A 188 13.24 -5.18 3.30
CA ARG A 188 14.51 -4.79 2.66
C ARG A 188 15.34 -3.82 3.50
N PHE A 189 14.71 -3.06 4.39
CA PHE A 189 15.37 -2.16 5.34
C PHE A 189 15.79 -2.88 6.63
N LEU A 190 15.09 -3.97 6.97
CA LEU A 190 15.42 -4.82 8.12
C LEU A 190 16.67 -5.67 7.86
N HIS A 191 16.92 -6.06 6.60
CA HIS A 191 18.03 -6.93 6.19
C HIS A 191 18.84 -6.34 5.03
N PRO A 192 19.38 -5.12 5.14
CA PRO A 192 20.03 -4.42 4.03
C PRO A 192 21.18 -5.19 3.39
N GLU A 193 21.84 -6.08 4.14
CA GLU A 193 22.89 -6.99 3.69
C GLU A 193 22.40 -8.07 2.72
N MET A 194 21.11 -8.44 2.80
CA MET A 194 20.48 -9.41 1.90
C MET A 194 19.90 -8.78 0.64
N TYR A 195 19.78 -7.44 0.61
CA TYR A 195 19.18 -6.69 -0.50
C TYR A 195 20.11 -5.56 -0.97
N PRO A 196 21.26 -5.88 -1.60
CA PRO A 196 22.24 -4.87 -2.03
C PRO A 196 21.81 -4.09 -3.28
N SER A 197 20.94 -4.66 -4.12
CA SER A 197 20.51 -4.05 -5.38
C SER A 197 19.24 -3.20 -5.22
N PRO A 198 19.15 -2.04 -5.90
CA PRO A 198 17.96 -1.18 -5.86
C PRO A 198 16.77 -1.91 -6.47
N LEU A 199 15.57 -1.75 -5.90
CA LEU A 199 14.35 -2.39 -6.42
C LEU A 199 13.97 -1.90 -7.82
N PHE A 200 14.17 -0.60 -8.08
CA PHE A 200 13.90 0.03 -9.37
C PHE A 200 15.23 0.29 -10.07
N GLY A 201 15.62 -0.59 -11.00
CA GLY A 201 16.84 -0.49 -11.79
C GLY A 201 16.87 -1.55 -12.89
N GLU A 202 17.60 -1.29 -13.97
CA GLU A 202 17.66 -2.15 -15.18
C GLU A 202 18.32 -3.52 -14.93
N GLU A 203 19.04 -3.68 -13.82
CA GLU A 203 19.82 -4.89 -13.50
C GLU A 203 19.03 -5.97 -12.72
N ASN A 204 17.77 -5.74 -12.38
CA ASN A 204 16.97 -6.69 -11.62
C ASN A 204 16.34 -7.76 -12.53
N CYS A 205 16.90 -8.97 -12.48
CA CYS A 205 16.41 -10.19 -13.15
C CYS A 205 16.18 -10.01 -14.66
N THR A 206 17.10 -10.50 -15.49
CA THR A 206 16.95 -10.38 -16.94
C THR A 206 15.64 -11.01 -17.42
N ALA A 207 15.05 -10.48 -18.49
CA ALA A 207 13.86 -11.07 -19.13
C ALA A 207 14.05 -12.58 -19.38
N GLU A 208 15.26 -12.99 -19.76
CA GLU A 208 15.66 -14.37 -19.95
C GLU A 208 15.62 -15.22 -18.65
N THR A 209 15.94 -14.63 -17.50
CA THR A 209 15.82 -15.28 -16.19
C THR A 209 14.35 -15.48 -15.80
N ILE A 210 13.51 -14.48 -16.08
CA ILE A 210 12.06 -14.53 -15.85
C ILE A 210 11.42 -15.59 -16.75
N ASP A 211 11.69 -15.57 -18.05
CA ASP A 211 11.16 -16.53 -19.02
C ASP A 211 11.59 -17.96 -18.67
N LYS A 212 12.83 -18.15 -18.23
CA LYS A 212 13.33 -19.46 -17.77
C LYS A 212 12.65 -19.93 -16.49
N ALA A 213 12.25 -19.03 -15.59
CA ALA A 213 11.50 -19.38 -14.39
C ALA A 213 10.06 -19.78 -14.72
N LEU A 214 9.41 -19.07 -15.65
CA LEU A 214 8.02 -19.31 -16.05
C LEU A 214 7.84 -20.51 -16.98
N SER A 215 8.85 -20.86 -17.77
CA SER A 215 8.82 -22.01 -18.70
C SER A 215 9.17 -23.36 -18.07
N ARG A 216 9.47 -23.41 -16.76
CA ARG A 216 9.72 -24.66 -16.01
C ARG A 216 8.45 -25.31 -15.45
N GLY A 217 7.27 -24.76 -15.76
CA GLY A 217 5.96 -25.30 -15.38
C GLY A 217 5.38 -26.24 -16.43
#